data_AF-A0A5M4BAQ3-F1
#
_entry.id   AF-A0A5M4BAQ3-F1
#
_cell.length_a   1.000
_cell.length_b   1.000
_cell.length_c   1.000
_cell.angle_alpha   90.00
_cell.angle_beta   90.00
_cell.angle_gamma   90.00
#
_symmetry.space_group_name_H-M   'P 1'
#
loop_
_entity.id
_entity.type
_entity.pdbx_description
1 polymer ?
#
loop_
_entity_poly.entity_id
_entity_poly.type
_entity_poly.pdbx_seq_one_letter_code
_entity_poly.pdbx_strand_id
1 'polypeptide(L)'
;MKRITLLSANHTDYHLGFEVQSPKPKFFSWDTTYEEIIASPLVEWDSPFDLDYEVYEYYYFKYPVRVGNLLFSKFEFRIDNPQRRDIAVQEYYANGDKQVEAFDFWQVHQQLEKHLTLDKSYEAYENLYSFFHKDGITFLVIYYGEPPHQYVFFNIINARKYPELITPIENEDNIQLTDFVLFPKDYIGIDTDYLKNEAVKRRPPLLTERFGNKAVLWKDEVNKQLGVSAGKFCNVFPLSDIKKVDIDRMLPAKGGGADTLRVYYKKRKYPTAILNTKEYDLDNYLPQLEKFFGRSIEVTGFYYNC
;
A
#
# COMPACT_ATOMS: atom_id res chain seq x y z
N MET A 1 -20.92 -0.66 -28.24
CA MET A 1 -19.49 -0.43 -28.53
C MET A 1 -18.72 -1.19 -27.46
N LYS A 2 -17.90 -2.18 -27.83
CA LYS A 2 -17.31 -3.08 -26.84
C LYS A 2 -16.40 -2.32 -25.87
N ARG A 3 -16.58 -2.48 -24.55
CA ARG A 3 -15.78 -1.74 -23.54
C ARG A 3 -14.31 -2.15 -23.50
N ILE A 4 -13.99 -3.37 -23.95
CA ILE A 4 -12.64 -3.87 -24.14
C ILE A 4 -12.54 -4.39 -25.58
N THR A 5 -11.54 -3.93 -26.33
CA THR A 5 -11.29 -4.35 -27.71
C THR A 5 -9.86 -4.87 -27.86
N LEU A 6 -9.70 -6.02 -28.52
CA LEU A 6 -8.40 -6.54 -28.91
C LEU A 6 -7.93 -5.87 -30.20
N LEU A 7 -6.73 -5.31 -30.17
CA LEU A 7 -6.09 -4.70 -31.33
C LEU A 7 -5.33 -5.76 -32.13
N SER A 8 -5.33 -5.63 -33.45
CA SER A 8 -4.59 -6.50 -34.37
C SER A 8 -3.11 -6.13 -34.49
N ALA A 9 -2.72 -4.96 -33.98
CA ALA A 9 -1.33 -4.53 -33.89
C ALA A 9 -0.54 -5.36 -32.88
N ASN A 10 0.79 -5.27 -32.92
CA ASN A 10 1.69 -5.99 -32.01
C ASN A 10 2.49 -5.02 -31.14
N HIS A 11 1.79 -4.36 -30.21
CA HIS A 11 2.39 -3.49 -29.21
C HIS A 11 2.92 -4.32 -28.03
N THR A 12 4.17 -4.06 -27.64
CA THR A 12 4.87 -4.77 -26.56
C THR A 12 5.16 -3.88 -25.35
N ASP A 13 4.57 -2.68 -25.32
CA ASP A 13 4.78 -1.60 -24.35
C ASP A 13 3.98 -1.75 -23.04
N TYR A 14 3.35 -2.91 -22.81
CA TYR A 14 2.57 -3.22 -21.60
C TYR A 14 3.30 -2.85 -20.30
N HIS A 15 4.61 -3.05 -20.23
CA HIS A 15 5.43 -2.80 -19.04
C HIS A 15 5.93 -1.35 -18.93
N LEU A 16 5.74 -0.53 -19.96
CA LEU A 16 6.19 0.86 -19.98
C LEU A 16 5.10 1.82 -19.54
N GLY A 17 3.86 1.57 -19.96
CA GLY A 17 2.76 2.49 -19.72
C GLY A 17 1.55 2.21 -20.59
N PHE A 18 0.81 3.28 -20.86
CA PHE A 18 -0.39 3.26 -21.69
C PHE A 18 -0.53 4.55 -22.50
N GLU A 19 -1.37 4.50 -23.53
CA GLU A 19 -1.58 5.64 -24.43
C GLU A 19 -3.05 6.04 -24.47
N VAL A 20 -3.32 7.28 -24.05
CA VAL A 20 -4.66 7.87 -24.14
C VAL A 20 -4.89 8.31 -25.59
N GLN A 21 -5.91 7.72 -26.23
CA GLN A 21 -6.27 7.90 -27.65
C GLN A 21 -7.08 9.20 -27.86
N SER A 22 -6.55 10.32 -27.37
CA SER A 22 -7.12 11.66 -27.62
C SER A 22 -6.80 12.16 -29.03
N PRO A 23 -7.36 13.30 -29.52
CA PRO A 23 -7.01 13.86 -30.83
C PRO A 23 -5.50 14.07 -31.04
N LYS A 24 -4.75 14.28 -29.96
CA LYS A 24 -3.29 14.17 -29.93
C LYS A 24 -2.90 13.07 -28.94
N PRO A 25 -2.64 11.83 -29.40
CA PRO A 25 -2.33 10.72 -28.52
C PRO A 25 -1.20 11.07 -27.55
N LYS A 26 -1.37 10.66 -26.28
CA LYS A 26 -0.40 10.92 -25.22
C LYS A 26 -0.11 9.62 -24.49
N PHE A 27 1.17 9.24 -24.48
CA PHE A 27 1.66 8.13 -23.68
C PHE A 27 1.93 8.58 -22.24
N PHE A 28 1.53 7.76 -21.27
CA PHE A 28 1.79 7.92 -19.85
C PHE A 28 2.62 6.73 -19.38
N SER A 29 3.73 7.00 -18.69
CA SER A 29 4.51 5.95 -18.02
C SER A 29 3.72 5.42 -16.83
N TRP A 30 3.92 4.14 -16.48
CA TRP A 30 3.45 3.61 -15.19
C TRP A 30 4.03 4.35 -13.98
N ASP A 31 5.18 5.01 -14.15
CA ASP A 31 5.83 5.79 -13.09
C ASP A 31 5.25 7.21 -12.94
N THR A 32 4.26 7.59 -13.77
CA THR A 32 3.59 8.91 -13.65
C THR A 32 2.88 9.02 -12.31
N THR A 33 3.11 10.11 -11.58
CA THR A 33 2.52 10.29 -10.25
C THR A 33 1.03 10.64 -10.30
N TYR A 34 0.32 10.48 -9.18
CA TYR A 34 -1.06 10.96 -9.07
C TYR A 34 -1.16 12.47 -9.34
N GLU A 35 -0.21 13.28 -8.85
CA GLU A 35 -0.20 14.73 -9.11
C GLU A 35 -0.04 15.04 -10.60
N GLU A 36 0.93 14.39 -11.26
CA GLU A 36 1.20 14.59 -12.69
C GLU A 36 0.04 14.14 -13.58
N ILE A 37 -0.60 13.01 -13.23
CA ILE A 37 -1.67 12.44 -14.04
C ILE A 37 -2.97 13.25 -13.90
N ILE A 38 -3.28 13.72 -12.69
CA ILE A 38 -4.48 14.54 -12.43
C ILE A 38 -4.34 15.93 -13.05
N ALA A 39 -3.12 16.48 -13.12
CA ALA A 39 -2.86 17.73 -13.83
C ALA A 39 -3.10 17.64 -15.35
N SER A 40 -3.24 16.44 -15.91
CA SER A 40 -3.52 16.24 -17.33
C SER A 40 -4.95 16.66 -17.69
N PRO A 41 -5.17 17.45 -18.76
CA PRO A 41 -6.53 17.80 -19.22
C PRO A 41 -7.32 16.60 -19.77
N LEU A 42 -6.64 15.45 -19.95
CA LEU A 42 -7.23 14.19 -20.43
C LEU A 42 -7.89 13.38 -19.31
N VAL A 43 -7.72 13.79 -18.05
CA VAL A 43 -8.28 13.14 -16.87
C VAL A 43 -9.42 14.00 -16.31
N GLU A 44 -10.43 13.33 -15.75
CA GLU A 44 -11.57 13.95 -15.10
C GLU A 44 -11.87 13.25 -13.78
N TRP A 45 -12.39 14.01 -12.82
CA TRP A 45 -12.78 13.51 -11.50
C TRP A 45 -14.21 12.96 -11.56
N ASP A 46 -14.43 11.72 -11.08
CA ASP A 46 -15.72 10.99 -11.12
C ASP A 46 -16.35 10.91 -9.72
N SER A 47 -16.45 12.05 -9.01
CA SER A 47 -17.07 12.19 -7.66
C SER A 47 -16.41 11.31 -6.56
N PRO A 48 -16.55 11.60 -5.24
CA PRO A 48 -16.18 10.61 -4.25
C PRO A 48 -17.24 9.52 -4.22
N PHE A 49 -16.81 8.26 -4.28
CA PHE A 49 -17.69 7.12 -4.01
C PHE A 49 -17.55 6.80 -2.52
N ASP A 50 -18.60 7.03 -1.74
CA ASP A 50 -18.66 6.71 -0.32
C ASP A 50 -19.15 5.27 -0.19
N LEU A 51 -18.22 4.32 -0.07
CA LEU A 51 -18.52 2.98 0.43
C LEU A 51 -18.23 3.00 1.92
N ASP A 52 -19.30 3.01 2.71
CA ASP A 52 -19.35 2.69 4.14
C ASP A 52 -17.96 2.71 4.81
N TYR A 53 -17.43 3.91 5.12
CA TYR A 53 -16.24 4.19 5.94
C TYR A 53 -14.91 4.55 5.23
N GLU A 54 -14.77 4.53 3.90
CA GLU A 54 -13.57 5.03 3.20
C GLU A 54 -13.91 5.99 2.05
N VAL A 55 -13.35 7.21 2.08
CA VAL A 55 -13.53 8.22 1.02
C VAL A 55 -12.40 8.07 0.01
N TYR A 56 -12.74 7.53 -1.16
CA TYR A 56 -11.83 7.44 -2.30
C TYR A 56 -12.10 8.57 -3.29
N GLU A 57 -11.05 9.12 -3.88
CA GLU A 57 -11.19 10.00 -5.05
C GLU A 57 -11.05 9.19 -6.33
N TYR A 58 -12.12 9.12 -7.13
CA TYR A 58 -12.12 8.41 -8.40
C TYR A 58 -11.83 9.37 -9.56
N TYR A 59 -11.04 8.88 -10.51
CA TYR A 59 -10.69 9.59 -11.73
C TYR A 59 -10.79 8.66 -12.94
N TYR A 60 -11.11 9.24 -14.10
CA TYR A 60 -11.19 8.51 -15.36
C TYR A 60 -10.55 9.30 -16.50
N PHE A 61 -10.11 8.57 -17.53
CA PHE A 61 -9.65 9.17 -18.78
C PHE A 61 -10.83 9.49 -19.70
N LYS A 62 -10.88 10.71 -20.23
CA LYS A 62 -11.95 11.19 -21.13
C LYS A 62 -12.00 10.49 -22.49
N TYR A 63 -10.93 9.78 -22.85
CA TYR A 63 -10.74 9.11 -24.13
C TYR A 63 -10.35 7.64 -23.91
N PRO A 64 -10.57 6.76 -24.90
CA PRO A 64 -10.12 5.37 -24.82
C PRO A 64 -8.62 5.26 -24.53
N VAL A 65 -8.25 4.23 -23.76
CA VAL A 65 -6.87 4.00 -23.34
C VAL A 65 -6.36 2.70 -23.93
N ARG A 66 -5.24 2.77 -24.63
CA ARG A 66 -4.53 1.61 -25.18
C ARG A 66 -3.47 1.14 -24.17
N VAL A 67 -3.52 -0.13 -23.81
CA VAL A 67 -2.48 -0.81 -23.03
C VAL A 67 -2.01 -2.03 -23.82
N GLY A 68 -0.83 -1.93 -24.42
CA GLY A 68 -0.38 -2.92 -25.39
C GLY A 68 -1.41 -3.10 -26.51
N ASN A 69 -1.89 -4.33 -26.69
CA ASN A 69 -2.91 -4.69 -27.69
C ASN A 69 -4.34 -4.70 -27.14
N LEU A 70 -4.57 -4.10 -25.98
CA LEU A 70 -5.92 -3.90 -25.43
C LEU A 70 -6.30 -2.43 -25.56
N LEU A 71 -7.55 -2.18 -25.96
CA LEU A 71 -8.15 -0.85 -25.97
C LEU A 71 -9.35 -0.83 -25.03
N PHE A 72 -9.26 0.00 -23.99
CA PHE A 72 -10.30 0.20 -22.99
C PHE A 72 -11.10 1.45 -23.30
N SER A 73 -12.43 1.36 -23.34
CA SER A 73 -13.28 2.54 -23.58
C SER A 73 -13.43 3.43 -22.34
N LYS A 74 -13.36 2.83 -21.14
CA LYS A 74 -13.31 3.52 -19.85
C LYS A 74 -12.14 2.92 -19.06
N PHE A 75 -11.20 3.77 -18.67
CA PHE A 75 -10.03 3.42 -17.89
C PHE A 75 -9.94 4.39 -16.72
N GLU A 76 -9.77 3.86 -15.53
CA GLU A 76 -10.02 4.55 -14.27
C GLU A 76 -8.88 4.29 -13.30
N PHE A 77 -8.73 5.16 -12.31
CA PHE A 77 -7.86 4.94 -11.16
C PHE A 77 -8.48 5.64 -9.95
N ARG A 78 -8.02 5.29 -8.76
CA ARG A 78 -8.48 5.93 -7.52
C ARG A 78 -7.32 6.31 -6.63
N ILE A 79 -7.55 7.28 -5.76
CA ILE A 79 -6.64 7.64 -4.68
C ILE A 79 -7.20 7.13 -3.36
N ASP A 80 -6.52 6.15 -2.77
CA ASP A 80 -6.86 5.60 -1.45
C ASP A 80 -6.39 6.51 -0.31
N ASN A 81 -5.23 7.14 -0.45
CA ASN A 81 -4.72 8.12 0.52
C ASN A 81 -4.48 9.48 -0.15
N PRO A 82 -5.38 10.46 0.03
CA PRO A 82 -5.23 11.81 -0.54
C PRO A 82 -3.94 12.54 -0.15
N GLN A 83 -3.26 12.10 0.93
CA GLN A 83 -2.00 12.69 1.39
C GLN A 83 -0.79 12.24 0.54
N ARG A 84 -0.91 11.17 -0.25
CA ARG A 84 0.20 10.62 -1.05
C ARG A 84 -0.09 10.72 -2.54
N ARG A 85 0.15 11.92 -3.08
CA ARG A 85 -0.01 12.21 -4.53
C ARG A 85 1.31 12.28 -5.30
N ASP A 86 2.43 12.32 -4.56
CA ASP A 86 3.81 12.37 -5.04
C ASP A 86 4.34 11.04 -5.58
N ILE A 87 3.51 9.99 -5.56
CA ILE A 87 3.88 8.63 -5.97
C ILE A 87 3.22 8.24 -7.27
N ALA A 88 3.84 7.29 -7.99
CA ALA A 88 3.26 6.63 -9.15
C ALA A 88 1.86 6.08 -8.83
N VAL A 89 0.93 6.20 -9.76
CA VAL A 89 -0.42 5.60 -9.61
C VAL A 89 -0.28 4.09 -9.40
N GLN A 90 -0.91 3.60 -8.34
CA GLN A 90 -0.71 2.23 -7.87
C GLN A 90 -1.63 1.23 -8.57
N GLU A 91 -2.87 1.63 -8.87
CA GLU A 91 -3.86 0.75 -9.48
C GLU A 91 -4.67 1.48 -10.54
N TYR A 92 -4.93 0.77 -11.64
CA TYR A 92 -5.84 1.19 -12.69
C TYR A 92 -6.87 0.10 -12.96
N TYR A 93 -8.08 0.51 -13.32
CA TYR A 93 -9.22 -0.37 -13.50
C TYR A 93 -9.89 -0.17 -14.84
N ALA A 94 -10.44 -1.26 -15.38
CA ALA A 94 -11.38 -1.22 -16.49
C ALA A 94 -12.43 -2.32 -16.35
N ASN A 95 -13.65 -1.98 -16.74
CA ASN A 95 -14.75 -2.92 -16.80
C ASN A 95 -15.11 -3.21 -18.26
N GLY A 96 -15.27 -4.48 -18.59
CA GLY A 96 -15.89 -4.96 -19.82
C GLY A 96 -17.39 -4.68 -19.85
N ASP A 97 -18.03 -5.13 -20.92
CA ASP A 97 -19.48 -5.09 -21.03
C ASP A 97 -20.12 -6.10 -20.08
N LYS A 98 -21.40 -5.86 -19.75
CA LYS A 98 -22.23 -6.86 -19.09
C LYS A 98 -22.67 -7.90 -20.12
N GLN A 99 -22.99 -9.10 -19.64
CA GLN A 99 -23.45 -10.24 -20.44
C GLN A 99 -22.41 -10.70 -21.47
N VAL A 100 -21.13 -10.66 -21.10
CA VAL A 100 -20.06 -11.30 -21.87
C VAL A 100 -19.92 -12.76 -21.46
N GLU A 101 -19.32 -13.57 -22.32
CA GLU A 101 -19.12 -14.99 -22.07
C GLU A 101 -17.70 -15.24 -21.58
N ALA A 102 -17.46 -16.41 -20.97
CA ALA A 102 -16.11 -16.87 -20.62
C ALA A 102 -15.15 -16.88 -21.83
N PHE A 103 -15.70 -17.00 -23.05
CA PHE A 103 -14.94 -16.88 -24.29
C PHE A 103 -14.23 -15.52 -24.42
N ASP A 104 -14.90 -14.40 -24.13
CA ASP A 104 -14.30 -13.06 -24.23
C ASP A 104 -13.10 -12.93 -23.26
N PHE A 105 -13.19 -13.52 -22.07
CA PHE A 105 -12.09 -13.61 -21.12
C PHE A 105 -10.88 -14.37 -21.70
N TRP A 106 -11.12 -15.55 -22.29
CA TRP A 106 -10.04 -16.36 -22.85
C TRP A 106 -9.34 -15.68 -24.04
N GLN A 107 -10.06 -14.87 -24.82
CA GLN A 107 -9.43 -14.08 -25.88
C GLN A 107 -8.46 -13.03 -25.31
N VAL A 108 -8.85 -12.35 -24.22
CA VAL A 108 -7.97 -11.41 -23.51
C VAL A 108 -6.77 -12.14 -22.88
N HIS A 109 -7.02 -13.26 -22.20
CA HIS A 109 -5.99 -14.11 -21.60
C HIS A 109 -4.91 -14.49 -22.62
N GLN A 110 -5.31 -15.08 -23.74
CA GLN A 110 -4.39 -15.50 -24.81
C GLN A 110 -3.63 -14.32 -25.42
N GLN A 111 -4.24 -13.14 -25.48
CA GLN A 111 -3.57 -11.95 -25.99
C GLN A 111 -2.48 -11.45 -25.02
N LEU A 112 -2.69 -11.52 -23.71
CA LEU A 112 -1.70 -11.14 -22.70
C LEU A 112 -0.55 -12.15 -22.62
N GLU A 113 -0.84 -13.45 -22.70
CA GLU A 113 0.14 -14.53 -22.63
C GLU A 113 1.23 -14.44 -23.71
N LYS A 114 0.93 -13.79 -24.85
CA LYS A 114 1.92 -13.53 -25.91
C LYS A 114 3.06 -12.61 -25.49
N HIS A 115 2.87 -11.76 -24.48
CA HIS A 115 3.81 -10.67 -24.15
C HIS A 115 4.17 -10.58 -22.67
N LEU A 116 3.35 -11.18 -21.81
CA LEU A 116 3.46 -11.15 -20.36
C LEU A 116 3.65 -12.57 -19.82
N THR A 117 4.31 -12.68 -18.67
CA THR A 117 4.47 -13.97 -17.99
C THR A 117 3.20 -14.28 -17.20
N LEU A 118 2.56 -15.41 -17.47
CA LEU A 118 1.47 -15.91 -16.64
C LEU A 118 2.02 -16.39 -15.30
N ASP A 119 1.57 -15.81 -14.20
CA ASP A 119 1.92 -16.22 -12.83
C ASP A 119 0.96 -17.32 -12.34
N LYS A 120 -0.34 -17.04 -12.43
CA LYS A 120 -1.39 -17.94 -11.96
C LYS A 120 -2.66 -17.79 -12.79
N SER A 121 -3.31 -18.92 -13.07
CA SER A 121 -4.69 -18.94 -13.56
C SER A 121 -5.49 -19.96 -12.78
N TYR A 122 -6.72 -19.62 -12.38
CA TYR A 122 -7.59 -20.56 -11.68
C TYR A 122 -9.06 -20.18 -11.83
N GLU A 123 -9.92 -21.13 -11.49
CA GLU A 123 -11.37 -20.99 -11.43
C GLU A 123 -11.81 -21.10 -9.97
N ALA A 124 -12.76 -20.26 -9.56
CA ALA A 124 -13.42 -20.35 -8.26
C ALA A 124 -14.90 -20.04 -8.44
N TYR A 125 -15.74 -21.04 -8.19
CA TYR A 125 -17.16 -20.99 -8.56
C TYR A 125 -17.30 -20.71 -10.07
N GLU A 126 -18.17 -19.77 -10.47
CA GLU A 126 -18.36 -19.38 -11.87
C GLU A 126 -17.31 -18.36 -12.37
N ASN A 127 -16.34 -17.99 -11.53
CA ASN A 127 -15.40 -16.93 -11.83
C ASN A 127 -14.04 -17.47 -12.31
N LEU A 128 -13.46 -16.81 -13.32
CA LEU A 128 -12.13 -17.13 -13.83
C LEU A 128 -11.16 -16.01 -13.48
N TYR A 129 -9.94 -16.37 -13.10
CA TYR A 129 -8.90 -15.42 -12.69
C TYR A 129 -7.62 -15.72 -13.45
N SER A 130 -6.97 -14.68 -13.97
CA SER A 130 -5.62 -14.77 -14.53
C SER A 130 -4.76 -13.60 -14.07
N PHE A 131 -3.56 -13.93 -13.63
CA PHE A 131 -2.55 -13.00 -13.14
C PHE A 131 -1.35 -13.08 -14.07
N PHE A 132 -1.07 -11.97 -14.75
CA PHE A 132 0.14 -11.82 -15.57
C PHE A 132 1.06 -10.79 -14.93
N HIS A 133 2.36 -10.91 -15.15
CA HIS A 133 3.33 -9.95 -14.65
C HIS A 133 4.41 -9.63 -15.69
N LYS A 134 4.91 -8.39 -15.62
CA LYS A 134 6.13 -7.97 -16.32
C LYS A 134 6.71 -6.71 -15.67
N ASP A 135 7.99 -6.74 -15.33
CA ASP A 135 8.76 -5.60 -14.80
C ASP A 135 8.04 -4.83 -13.68
N GLY A 136 7.48 -5.57 -12.72
CA GLY A 136 6.78 -5.01 -11.56
C GLY A 136 5.36 -4.51 -11.83
N ILE A 137 4.82 -4.71 -13.03
CA ILE A 137 3.42 -4.44 -13.35
C ILE A 137 2.66 -5.76 -13.40
N THR A 138 1.57 -5.85 -12.63
CA THR A 138 0.68 -7.01 -12.57
C THR A 138 -0.62 -6.70 -13.28
N PHE A 139 -1.07 -7.63 -14.11
CA PHE A 139 -2.34 -7.55 -14.84
C PHE A 139 -3.24 -8.66 -14.32
N LEU A 140 -4.28 -8.28 -13.59
CA LEU A 140 -5.33 -9.15 -13.10
C LEU A 140 -6.53 -9.05 -14.03
N VAL A 141 -6.87 -10.16 -14.66
CA VAL A 141 -8.10 -10.33 -15.45
C VAL A 141 -9.04 -11.23 -14.66
N ILE A 142 -10.26 -10.78 -14.46
CA ILE A 142 -11.30 -11.55 -13.80
C ILE A 142 -12.48 -11.66 -14.75
N TYR A 143 -13.01 -12.86 -14.93
CA TYR A 143 -14.36 -13.06 -15.45
C TYR A 143 -15.28 -13.34 -14.28
N TYR A 144 -16.30 -12.51 -14.11
CA TYR A 144 -17.42 -12.81 -13.23
C TYR A 144 -18.44 -13.61 -14.03
N GLY A 145 -18.77 -14.84 -13.62
CA GLY A 145 -19.65 -15.73 -14.39
C GLY A 145 -21.07 -15.85 -13.86
N GLU A 146 -21.35 -15.33 -12.68
CA GLU A 146 -22.67 -15.38 -12.04
C GLU A 146 -23.68 -14.49 -12.79
N PRO A 147 -24.77 -15.05 -13.35
CA PRO A 147 -25.84 -14.24 -13.94
C PRO A 147 -26.58 -13.42 -12.87
N PRO A 148 -27.01 -12.17 -13.16
CA PRO A 148 -26.86 -11.44 -14.42
C PRO A 148 -25.57 -10.60 -14.50
N HIS A 149 -24.64 -10.79 -13.56
CA HIS A 149 -23.42 -10.00 -13.38
C HIS A 149 -22.23 -10.57 -14.17
N GLN A 150 -22.48 -11.02 -15.39
CA GLN A 150 -21.44 -11.57 -16.25
C GLN A 150 -20.64 -10.43 -16.90
N TYR A 151 -19.36 -10.26 -16.54
CA TYR A 151 -18.48 -9.25 -17.15
C TYR A 151 -17.01 -9.61 -16.94
N VAL A 152 -16.13 -9.04 -17.77
CA VAL A 152 -14.69 -9.10 -17.56
C VAL A 152 -14.24 -7.84 -16.82
N PHE A 153 -13.57 -7.99 -15.70
CA PHE A 153 -12.90 -6.92 -14.96
C PHE A 153 -11.40 -7.00 -15.16
N PHE A 154 -10.78 -5.84 -15.19
CA PHE A 154 -9.35 -5.68 -15.39
C PHE A 154 -8.78 -4.76 -14.31
N ASN A 155 -7.77 -5.24 -13.58
CA ASN A 155 -7.00 -4.44 -12.64
C ASN A 155 -5.50 -4.50 -13.02
N ILE A 156 -4.89 -3.34 -13.21
CA ILE A 156 -3.46 -3.22 -13.46
C ILE A 156 -2.82 -2.61 -12.21
N ILE A 157 -1.94 -3.38 -11.57
CA ILE A 157 -1.31 -3.02 -10.31
C ILE A 157 0.17 -2.72 -10.58
N ASN A 158 0.59 -1.49 -10.26
CA ASN A 158 1.98 -1.10 -10.26
C ASN A 158 2.65 -1.52 -8.94
N ALA A 159 3.21 -2.74 -8.93
CA ALA A 159 3.87 -3.32 -7.76
C ALA A 159 5.36 -2.92 -7.64
N ARG A 160 5.84 -2.00 -8.50
CA ARG A 160 7.22 -1.50 -8.45
C ARG A 160 7.52 -0.87 -7.10
N LYS A 161 8.79 -0.92 -6.73
CA LYS A 161 9.30 -0.27 -5.52
C LYS A 161 10.01 1.01 -5.94
N TYR A 162 9.87 2.04 -5.11
CA TYR A 162 10.45 3.36 -5.30
C TYR A 162 11.27 3.75 -4.07
N PRO A 163 12.40 3.08 -3.79
CA PRO A 163 13.17 3.29 -2.56
C PRO A 163 13.63 4.74 -2.35
N GLU A 164 13.78 5.51 -3.44
CA GLU A 164 14.10 6.93 -3.44
C GLU A 164 13.04 7.81 -2.75
N LEU A 165 11.80 7.34 -2.64
CA LEU A 165 10.74 8.04 -1.89
C LEU A 165 10.92 7.91 -0.37
N ILE A 166 11.76 6.98 0.08
CA ILE A 166 12.01 6.77 1.51
C ILE A 166 12.96 7.86 2.00
N THR A 167 12.38 8.89 2.60
CA THR A 167 13.11 10.04 3.10
C THR A 167 13.82 9.74 4.44
N PRO A 168 14.97 10.38 4.73
CA PRO A 168 15.58 10.33 6.05
C PRO A 168 14.72 11.06 7.10
N ILE A 169 15.02 10.83 8.37
CA ILE A 169 14.45 11.65 9.46
C ILE A 169 14.98 13.08 9.34
N GLU A 170 14.14 14.08 9.62
CA GLU A 170 14.60 15.47 9.73
C GLU A 170 15.70 15.60 10.79
N ASN A 171 16.79 16.29 10.46
CA ASN A 171 17.97 16.44 11.32
C ASN A 171 18.62 15.11 11.74
N GLU A 172 18.65 14.10 10.84
CA GLU A 172 19.21 12.77 11.10
C GLU A 172 20.63 12.80 11.73
N ASP A 173 21.49 13.71 11.28
CA ASP A 173 22.86 13.87 11.80
C ASP A 173 22.92 14.32 13.26
N ASN A 174 21.83 14.90 13.78
CA ASN A 174 21.74 15.42 15.14
C ASN A 174 20.97 14.50 16.09
N ILE A 175 20.60 13.29 15.66
CA ILE A 175 19.88 12.33 16.52
C ILE A 175 20.71 12.01 17.77
N GLN A 176 20.10 12.20 18.94
CA GLN A 176 20.69 11.89 20.24
C GLN A 176 19.97 10.71 20.90
N LEU A 177 20.67 9.59 21.03
CA LEU A 177 20.12 8.38 21.65
C LEU A 177 20.19 8.47 23.18
N THR A 178 19.26 9.22 23.77
CA THR A 178 19.18 9.47 25.21
C THR A 178 18.77 8.23 26.01
N ASP A 179 17.90 7.39 25.45
CA ASP A 179 17.55 6.07 25.99
C ASP A 179 17.12 5.14 24.85
N PHE A 180 17.16 3.82 25.05
CA PHE A 180 16.74 2.84 24.05
C PHE A 180 16.38 1.47 24.63
N VAL A 181 15.49 0.77 23.93
CA VAL A 181 15.16 -0.64 24.12
C VAL A 181 15.48 -1.40 22.84
N LEU A 182 16.21 -2.51 22.98
CA LEU A 182 16.62 -3.34 21.85
C LEU A 182 15.76 -4.59 21.76
N PHE A 183 15.38 -4.92 20.54
CA PHE A 183 14.69 -6.16 20.21
C PHE A 183 15.53 -6.98 19.23
N PRO A 184 15.44 -8.32 19.26
CA PRO A 184 16.02 -9.16 18.23
C PRO A 184 15.54 -8.73 16.83
N LYS A 185 16.34 -9.09 15.80
CA LYS A 185 15.96 -8.85 14.41
C LYS A 185 14.63 -9.54 14.12
N ASP A 186 13.74 -8.85 13.40
CA ASP A 186 12.41 -9.33 12.97
C ASP A 186 11.47 -9.70 14.13
N TYR A 187 11.79 -9.29 15.37
CA TYR A 187 10.96 -9.56 16.56
C TYR A 187 9.75 -8.63 16.66
N ILE A 188 9.92 -7.37 16.26
CA ILE A 188 8.84 -6.38 16.22
C ILE A 188 8.49 -6.05 14.77
N GLY A 189 7.19 -5.82 14.51
CA GLY A 189 6.68 -5.22 13.30
C GLY A 189 6.38 -3.73 13.51
N ILE A 190 6.66 -2.91 12.49
CA ILE A 190 6.26 -1.50 12.43
C ILE A 190 5.54 -1.26 11.10
N ASP A 191 4.85 -0.14 10.97
CA ASP A 191 4.40 0.30 9.64
C ASP A 191 5.63 0.55 8.75
N THR A 192 5.62 -0.08 7.57
CA THR A 192 6.68 -0.01 6.57
C THR A 192 6.15 0.35 5.18
N ASP A 193 4.84 0.62 5.05
CA ASP A 193 4.22 0.96 3.78
C ASP A 193 4.48 2.44 3.44
N TYR A 194 5.71 2.72 3.03
CA TYR A 194 6.14 4.06 2.61
C TYR A 194 5.46 4.54 1.34
N LEU A 195 4.64 3.75 0.65
CA LEU A 195 3.82 4.20 -0.47
C LEU A 195 2.49 4.75 0.05
N LYS A 196 1.94 4.18 1.13
CA LYS A 196 0.73 4.68 1.77
C LYS A 196 0.98 5.72 2.86
N ASN A 197 2.14 5.72 3.50
CA ASN A 197 2.42 6.55 4.66
C ASN A 197 3.77 7.26 4.55
N GLU A 198 3.73 8.59 4.37
CA GLU A 198 4.94 9.44 4.31
C GLU A 198 5.73 9.51 5.63
N ALA A 199 5.11 9.12 6.75
CA ALA A 199 5.77 9.08 8.05
C ALA A 199 6.77 7.92 8.16
N VAL A 200 6.70 6.94 7.25
CA VAL A 200 7.69 5.87 7.16
C VAL A 200 8.98 6.45 6.60
N LYS A 201 10.01 6.49 7.44
CA LYS A 201 11.34 7.02 7.11
C LYS A 201 12.36 5.91 6.96
N ARG A 202 13.49 6.24 6.36
CA ARG A 202 14.65 5.36 6.30
C ARG A 202 15.24 5.22 7.71
N ARG A 203 15.65 4.01 8.08
CA ARG A 203 16.42 3.77 9.31
C ARG A 203 17.70 4.61 9.31
N PRO A 204 17.95 5.42 10.37
CA PRO A 204 19.18 6.19 10.49
C PRO A 204 20.45 5.33 10.47
N PRO A 205 21.51 5.74 9.76
CA PRO A 205 22.79 5.01 9.71
C PRO A 205 23.36 4.75 11.11
N LEU A 206 23.29 5.73 12.02
CA LEU A 206 23.73 5.62 13.41
C LEU A 206 23.15 4.39 14.13
N LEU A 207 21.88 4.04 13.88
CA LEU A 207 21.24 2.87 14.51
C LEU A 207 21.82 1.56 13.96
N THR A 208 22.17 1.53 12.67
CA THR A 208 22.81 0.38 12.05
C THR A 208 24.25 0.22 12.54
N GLU A 209 25.00 1.31 12.65
CA GLU A 209 26.37 1.31 13.17
C GLU A 209 26.43 0.85 14.63
N ARG A 210 25.51 1.34 15.46
CA ARG A 210 25.52 1.05 16.91
C ARG A 210 24.88 -0.29 17.28
N PHE A 211 23.81 -0.69 16.57
CA PHE A 211 22.98 -1.84 16.97
C PHE A 211 22.87 -2.93 15.90
N GLY A 212 23.52 -2.75 14.74
CA GLY A 212 23.40 -3.66 13.61
C GLY A 212 21.97 -3.78 13.12
N ASN A 213 21.54 -5.02 12.85
CA ASN A 213 20.20 -5.32 12.34
C ASN A 213 19.13 -5.48 13.44
N LYS A 214 19.45 -5.18 14.70
CA LYS A 214 18.46 -5.22 15.78
C LYS A 214 17.41 -4.14 15.58
N ALA A 215 16.18 -4.47 15.93
CA ALA A 215 15.13 -3.47 16.01
C ALA A 215 15.31 -2.63 17.29
N VAL A 216 15.00 -1.35 17.20
CA VAL A 216 15.32 -0.37 18.24
C VAL A 216 14.13 0.55 18.45
N LEU A 217 13.65 0.62 19.68
CA LEU A 217 12.84 1.73 20.18
C LEU A 217 13.82 2.69 20.86
N TRP A 218 13.90 3.94 20.43
CA TRP A 218 14.81 4.92 21.00
C TRP A 218 14.09 6.21 21.36
N LYS A 219 14.71 6.93 22.28
CA LYS A 219 14.26 8.23 22.75
C LYS A 219 15.35 9.25 22.47
N ASP A 220 14.93 10.37 21.92
CA ASP A 220 15.73 11.57 21.75
C ASP A 220 15.04 12.71 22.49
N GLU A 221 15.39 12.85 23.78
CA GLU A 221 14.88 13.94 24.63
C GLU A 221 15.39 15.32 24.18
N VAL A 222 16.46 15.40 23.39
CA VAL A 222 17.01 16.68 22.90
C VAL A 222 16.13 17.21 21.78
N ASN A 223 15.86 16.37 20.78
CA ASN A 223 15.03 16.72 19.62
C ASN A 223 13.53 16.46 19.86
N LYS A 224 13.15 15.98 21.05
CA LYS A 224 11.77 15.66 21.44
C LYS A 224 11.13 14.60 20.53
N GLN A 225 11.89 13.55 20.20
CA GLN A 225 11.45 12.46 19.33
C GLN A 225 11.50 11.11 20.03
N LEU A 226 10.47 10.31 19.79
CA LEU A 226 10.44 8.88 20.06
C LEU A 226 10.50 8.18 18.72
N GLY A 227 11.48 7.31 18.51
CA GLY A 227 11.59 6.56 17.28
C GLY A 227 11.51 5.07 17.49
N VAL A 228 11.03 4.37 16.48
CA VAL A 228 11.06 2.91 16.41
C VAL A 228 11.55 2.48 15.04
N SER A 229 12.45 1.50 15.00
CA SER A 229 13.08 1.04 13.76
C SER A 229 13.12 -0.47 13.69
N ALA A 230 12.79 -1.00 12.52
CA ALA A 230 12.89 -2.41 12.18
C ALA A 230 13.28 -2.55 10.71
N GLY A 231 14.25 -3.43 10.44
CA GLY A 231 14.80 -3.59 9.08
C GLY A 231 15.40 -2.29 8.56
N LYS A 232 14.94 -1.82 7.40
CA LYS A 232 15.44 -0.59 6.73
C LYS A 232 14.62 0.66 7.05
N PHE A 233 13.57 0.52 7.86
CA PHE A 233 12.58 1.58 8.09
C PHE A 233 12.57 2.03 9.55
N CYS A 234 12.02 3.21 9.76
CA CYS A 234 11.64 3.69 11.06
C CYS A 234 10.45 4.63 11.02
N ASN A 235 9.76 4.73 12.15
CA ASN A 235 8.72 5.71 12.40
C ASN A 235 9.15 6.61 13.56
N VAL A 236 8.81 7.89 13.47
CA VAL A 236 9.16 8.89 14.48
C VAL A 236 7.89 9.56 14.99
N PHE A 237 7.83 9.75 16.30
CA PHE A 237 6.69 10.28 17.02
C PHE A 237 7.14 11.46 17.90
N PRO A 238 6.41 12.59 17.90
CA PRO A 238 6.77 13.74 18.74
C PRO A 238 6.52 13.44 20.22
N LEU A 239 7.59 13.41 21.03
CA LEU A 239 7.51 13.14 22.48
C LEU A 239 6.61 14.15 23.20
N SER A 240 6.64 15.42 22.77
CA SER A 240 5.88 16.52 23.38
C SER A 240 4.37 16.25 23.42
N ASP A 241 3.89 15.44 22.49
CA ASP A 241 2.46 15.26 22.26
C ASP A 241 1.93 13.97 22.90
N ILE A 242 2.82 13.09 23.38
CA ILE A 242 2.44 11.82 24.00
C ILE A 242 1.89 12.06 25.41
N LYS A 243 0.63 11.67 25.61
CA LYS A 243 -0.08 11.71 26.89
C LYS A 243 0.09 10.40 27.67
N LYS A 244 -0.13 9.26 27.00
CA LYS A 244 -0.13 7.92 27.59
C LYS A 244 0.49 6.92 26.61
N VAL A 245 1.06 5.86 27.15
CA VAL A 245 1.47 4.64 26.43
C VAL A 245 0.75 3.46 27.06
N ASP A 246 0.32 2.50 26.24
CA ASP A 246 -0.22 1.22 26.70
C ASP A 246 0.15 0.08 25.75
N ILE A 247 -0.18 -1.14 26.17
CA ILE A 247 -0.17 -2.32 25.31
C ILE A 247 -1.63 -2.72 25.05
N ASP A 248 -1.97 -2.93 23.80
CA ASP A 248 -3.22 -3.56 23.36
C ASP A 248 -2.96 -5.04 23.10
N ARG A 249 -3.69 -5.94 23.75
CA ARG A 249 -3.48 -7.39 23.65
C ARG A 249 -4.66 -8.09 22.99
N MET A 250 -4.50 -8.38 21.70
CA MET A 250 -5.44 -9.22 20.97
C MET A 250 -5.14 -10.70 21.23
N LEU A 251 -6.14 -11.44 21.69
CA LEU A 251 -6.07 -12.88 21.97
C LEU A 251 -6.33 -13.69 20.68
N PRO A 252 -5.71 -14.88 20.52
CA PRO A 252 -5.89 -15.73 19.36
C PRO A 252 -7.31 -16.29 19.29
N ALA A 253 -7.87 -16.35 18.08
CA ALA A 253 -9.09 -17.10 17.78
C ALA A 253 -9.01 -17.73 16.39
N LYS A 254 -9.50 -17.07 15.33
CA LYS A 254 -9.34 -17.58 13.95
C LYS A 254 -7.94 -17.27 13.39
N GLY A 255 -7.35 -16.17 13.84
CA GLY A 255 -5.96 -15.81 13.59
C GLY A 255 -5.11 -15.85 14.86
N GLY A 256 -3.82 -15.59 14.70
CA GLY A 256 -2.91 -15.41 15.83
C GLY A 256 -3.26 -14.18 16.67
N GLY A 257 -2.93 -14.23 17.96
CA GLY A 257 -2.97 -13.05 18.82
C GLY A 257 -1.80 -12.10 18.55
N ALA A 258 -1.88 -10.88 19.10
CA ALA A 258 -0.85 -9.86 18.95
C ALA A 258 -0.81 -8.93 20.15
N ASP A 259 0.39 -8.46 20.50
CA ASP A 259 0.58 -7.33 21.40
C ASP A 259 0.97 -6.10 20.58
N THR A 260 0.31 -4.96 20.84
CA THR A 260 0.60 -3.69 20.17
C THR A 260 0.97 -2.63 21.18
N LEU A 261 2.18 -2.07 21.11
CA LEU A 261 2.54 -0.90 21.91
C LEU A 261 1.99 0.36 21.24
N ARG A 262 1.20 1.16 21.96
CA ARG A 262 0.53 2.34 21.39
C ARG A 262 0.85 3.62 22.15
N VAL A 263 0.79 4.75 21.44
CA VAL A 263 0.82 6.10 22.03
C VAL A 263 -0.52 6.80 21.86
N TYR A 264 -0.94 7.49 22.92
CA TYR A 264 -2.09 8.39 22.92
C TYR A 264 -1.59 9.82 22.87
N TYR A 265 -1.98 10.56 21.83
CA TYR A 265 -1.63 11.97 21.72
C TYR A 265 -2.61 12.85 22.48
N LYS A 266 -2.13 13.98 23.01
CA LYS A 266 -2.95 14.97 23.75
C LYS A 266 -4.16 15.47 22.96
N LYS A 267 -4.04 15.58 21.63
CA LYS A 267 -5.06 16.18 20.74
C LYS A 267 -5.69 15.18 19.76
N ARG A 268 -5.45 13.88 19.90
CA ARG A 268 -6.03 12.85 19.03
C ARG A 268 -6.96 11.95 19.82
N LYS A 269 -8.09 11.58 19.21
CA LYS A 269 -9.09 10.69 19.83
C LYS A 269 -8.60 9.25 19.89
N TYR A 270 -7.90 8.80 18.86
CA TYR A 270 -7.46 7.42 18.70
C TYR A 270 -5.95 7.28 18.96
N PRO A 271 -5.52 6.16 19.56
CA PRO A 271 -4.11 5.86 19.71
C PRO A 271 -3.43 5.59 18.36
N THR A 272 -2.11 5.65 18.35
CA THR A 272 -1.27 5.26 17.20
C THR A 272 -0.37 4.11 17.62
N ALA A 273 -0.33 3.06 16.82
CA ALA A 273 0.58 1.94 17.04
C ALA A 273 2.03 2.38 16.81
N ILE A 274 2.93 2.01 17.73
CA ILE A 274 4.37 2.19 17.60
C ILE A 274 4.96 0.93 16.95
N LEU A 275 4.69 -0.22 17.57
CA LEU A 275 5.18 -1.53 17.16
C LEU A 275 4.17 -2.61 17.55
N ASN A 276 4.28 -3.75 16.87
CA ASN A 276 3.48 -4.94 17.11
C ASN A 276 4.42 -6.15 17.31
N THR A 277 4.03 -7.09 18.16
CA THR A 277 4.69 -8.39 18.37
C THR A 277 3.66 -9.49 18.44
N LYS A 278 4.09 -10.74 18.65
CA LYS A 278 3.12 -11.81 18.97
C LYS A 278 2.52 -11.55 20.35
N GLU A 279 1.40 -12.21 20.61
CA GLU A 279 0.74 -12.19 21.92
C GLU A 279 1.74 -12.53 23.05
N TYR A 280 1.65 -11.81 24.17
CA TYR A 280 2.50 -11.95 25.37
C TYR A 280 4.00 -11.66 25.18
N ASP A 281 4.49 -11.36 23.96
CA ASP A 281 5.91 -11.10 23.73
C ASP A 281 6.40 -9.87 24.51
N LEU A 282 5.56 -8.84 24.67
CA LEU A 282 5.93 -7.61 25.37
C LEU A 282 6.02 -7.75 26.89
N ASP A 283 5.49 -8.83 27.48
CA ASP A 283 5.58 -9.06 28.93
C ASP A 283 7.05 -9.18 29.39
N ASN A 284 7.89 -9.79 28.55
CA ASN A 284 9.33 -9.91 28.79
C ASN A 284 10.07 -8.57 28.75
N TYR A 285 9.48 -7.56 28.11
CA TYR A 285 10.05 -6.22 27.96
C TYR A 285 9.38 -5.19 28.87
N LEU A 286 8.27 -5.53 29.54
CA LEU A 286 7.47 -4.58 30.31
C LEU A 286 8.32 -3.78 31.33
N PRO A 287 9.18 -4.39 32.17
CA PRO A 287 10.01 -3.62 33.10
C PRO A 287 10.98 -2.65 32.41
N GLN A 288 11.52 -3.04 31.26
CA GLN A 288 12.42 -2.17 30.48
C GLN A 288 11.65 -1.03 29.81
N LEU A 289 10.47 -1.31 29.27
CA LEU A 289 9.59 -0.31 28.65
C LEU A 289 9.08 0.68 29.69
N GLU A 290 8.66 0.23 30.87
CA GLU A 290 8.21 1.12 31.95
C GLU A 290 9.32 2.06 32.41
N LYS A 291 10.55 1.55 32.53
CA LYS A 291 11.74 2.37 32.80
C LYS A 291 11.98 3.38 31.69
N PHE A 292 11.96 2.94 30.43
CA PHE A 292 12.20 3.77 29.24
C PHE A 292 11.17 4.92 29.11
N PHE A 293 9.90 4.65 29.39
CA PHE A 293 8.83 5.65 29.37
C PHE A 293 8.69 6.44 30.69
N GLY A 294 9.37 6.00 31.75
CA GLY A 294 9.32 6.60 33.08
C GLY A 294 7.96 6.52 33.75
N ARG A 295 7.15 5.51 33.40
CA ARG A 295 5.76 5.33 33.89
C ARG A 295 5.34 3.87 33.75
N SER A 296 4.38 3.45 34.56
CA SER A 296 3.75 2.13 34.40
C SER A 296 3.02 2.03 33.06
N ILE A 297 3.08 0.86 32.42
CA ILE A 297 2.41 0.58 31.16
C ILE A 297 1.26 -0.36 31.43
N GLU A 298 0.06 0.11 31.12
CA GLU A 298 -1.16 -0.70 31.24
C GLU A 298 -1.24 -1.69 30.07
N VAL A 299 -1.62 -2.94 30.35
CA VAL A 299 -2.00 -3.92 29.33
C VAL A 299 -3.53 -3.94 29.24
N THR A 300 -4.04 -3.66 28.05
CA THR A 300 -5.46 -3.44 27.76
C THR A 300 -5.91 -4.34 26.60
N GLY A 301 -7.20 -4.25 26.24
CA GLY A 301 -7.64 -4.75 24.94
C GLY A 301 -7.75 -6.27 24.82
N PHE A 302 -8.05 -6.99 25.90
CA PHE A 302 -8.29 -8.44 25.90
C PHE A 302 -9.53 -8.85 25.08
N TYR A 303 -9.43 -8.79 23.75
CA TYR A 303 -10.46 -9.22 22.80
C TYR A 303 -9.89 -10.27 21.84
N TYR A 304 -10.76 -11.09 21.26
CA TYR A 304 -10.35 -12.19 20.38
C TYR A 304 -10.21 -11.74 18.93
N ASN A 305 -9.24 -12.30 18.21
CA ASN A 305 -9.07 -12.17 16.76
C ASN A 305 -10.14 -13.00 16.01
N CYS A 306 -11.36 -12.48 16.00
CA CYS A 306 -12.60 -13.13 15.52
C CYS A 306 -12.73 -13.23 13.99
#